data_AF-A0A519FZ86-F1
#
_entry.id   AF-A0A519FZ86-F1
#
_cell.length_a   1.000
_cell.length_b   1.000
_cell.length_c   1.000
_cell.angle_alpha   90.00
_cell.angle_beta   90.00
_cell.angle_gamma   90.00
#
_symmetry.space_group_name_H-M   'P 1'
#
loop_
_entity.id
_entity.type
_entity.pdbx_description
1 polymer ?
#
loop_
_entity_poly.entity_id
_entity_poly.type
_entity_poly.pdbx_seq_one_letter_code
_entity_poly.pdbx_strand_id
1 'polypeptide(L)'
;MVYWGWDIAGFSGEIPDAELYLRSMQASAFVPIMQYHSEFNHHRTPSRDRTPWNIAERTGDERVLPLVRDIVHLRERLVPYLEQQARVAVETDRPLMRPLFFDDPAFLARAEAEGIGVQWLLGDDLLVAPVLAPGVESLDVWLPEGEWVDVWTGDAAQGARTVTVSTPIDRIPVFARAGAEVLSAFA
;
A
#
# COMPACT_ATOMS: atom_id res chain seq x y z
N MET A 1 -10.40 15.90 1.69
CA MET A 1 -10.60 14.98 0.54
C MET A 1 -10.44 13.56 1.08
N VAL A 2 -11.53 12.76 1.11
CA VAL A 2 -11.54 11.40 1.70
C VAL A 2 -11.27 10.34 0.64
N TYR A 3 -12.02 10.37 -0.46
CA TYR A 3 -11.91 9.43 -1.56
C TYR A 3 -10.85 9.92 -2.55
N TRP A 4 -9.63 9.44 -2.38
CA TRP A 4 -8.49 9.75 -3.23
C TRP A 4 -7.91 8.47 -3.85
N GLY A 5 -7.46 8.57 -5.09
CA GLY A 5 -6.70 7.55 -5.77
C GLY A 5 -5.75 8.19 -6.77
N TRP A 6 -5.03 7.34 -7.49
CA TRP A 6 -4.04 7.73 -8.48
C TRP A 6 -3.99 6.68 -9.57
N ASP A 7 -3.42 7.03 -10.72
CA ASP A 7 -3.21 6.07 -11.80
C ASP A 7 -2.00 5.19 -11.46
N ILE A 8 -2.29 3.95 -11.06
CA ILE A 8 -1.29 2.98 -10.58
C ILE A 8 -0.13 2.87 -11.56
N ALA A 9 1.09 3.08 -11.06
CA ALA A 9 2.35 3.07 -11.82
C ALA A 9 2.44 4.08 -12.98
N GLY A 10 1.56 5.09 -13.00
CA GLY A 10 1.52 6.15 -14.01
C GLY A 10 0.81 5.75 -15.31
N PHE A 11 -0.06 6.62 -15.78
CA PHE A 11 -0.85 6.40 -17.01
C PHE A 11 -0.14 6.77 -18.32
N SER A 12 0.85 7.68 -18.27
CA SER A 12 1.51 8.26 -19.45
C SER A 12 2.91 7.67 -19.68
N GLY A 13 3.46 7.89 -20.87
CA GLY A 13 4.80 7.45 -21.26
C GLY A 13 4.86 5.97 -21.66
N GLU A 14 6.08 5.42 -21.60
CA GLU A 14 6.29 3.98 -21.74
C GLU A 14 5.57 3.22 -20.62
N ILE A 15 5.32 1.93 -20.84
CA ILE A 15 4.75 1.08 -19.79
C ILE A 15 5.74 0.96 -18.62
N PRO A 16 5.26 0.81 -17.38
CA PRO A 16 6.15 0.55 -16.25
C PRO A 16 6.83 -0.82 -16.40
N ASP A 17 8.02 -0.96 -15.82
CA ASP A 17 8.59 -2.28 -15.58
C ASP A 17 7.76 -3.07 -14.55
N ALA A 18 8.03 -4.37 -14.45
CA ALA A 18 7.25 -5.27 -13.61
C ALA A 18 7.38 -4.94 -12.10
N GLU A 19 8.55 -4.49 -11.64
CA GLU A 19 8.75 -4.13 -10.23
C GLU A 19 7.95 -2.89 -9.88
N LEU A 20 8.08 -1.81 -10.66
CA LEU A 20 7.32 -0.59 -10.46
C LEU A 20 5.82 -0.86 -10.47
N TYR A 21 5.33 -1.68 -11.41
CA TYR A 21 3.92 -2.04 -11.48
C TYR A 21 3.45 -2.79 -10.24
N LEU A 22 4.19 -3.82 -9.80
CA LEU A 22 3.85 -4.62 -8.62
C LEU A 22 3.91 -3.80 -7.32
N ARG A 23 4.95 -2.99 -7.11
CA ARG A 23 5.04 -2.09 -5.95
C ARG A 23 3.92 -1.08 -5.92
N SER A 24 3.56 -0.51 -7.07
CA SER A 24 2.44 0.42 -7.18
C SER A 24 1.10 -0.25 -6.89
N MET A 25 0.89 -1.48 -7.38
CA MET A 25 -0.32 -2.27 -7.11
C MET A 25 -0.45 -2.60 -5.62
N GLN A 26 0.65 -3.02 -4.98
CA GLN A 26 0.70 -3.29 -3.54
C GLN A 26 0.32 -2.06 -2.72
N ALA A 27 0.97 -0.92 -2.97
CA ALA A 27 0.64 0.34 -2.29
C ALA A 27 -0.83 0.73 -2.50
N SER A 28 -1.34 0.55 -3.72
CA SER A 28 -2.69 0.97 -4.10
C SER A 28 -3.80 0.09 -3.55
N ALA A 29 -3.48 -1.14 -3.13
CA ALA A 29 -4.41 -1.94 -2.34
C ALA A 29 -4.74 -1.28 -0.99
N PHE A 30 -3.86 -0.40 -0.51
CA PHE A 30 -3.94 0.26 0.79
C PHE A 30 -4.11 1.78 0.71
N VAL A 31 -4.72 2.28 -0.37
CA VAL A 31 -5.19 3.68 -0.49
C VAL A 31 -6.71 3.71 -0.68
N PRO A 32 -7.40 4.87 -0.56
CA PRO A 32 -8.85 4.91 -0.59
C PRO A 32 -9.46 4.37 -1.90
N ILE A 33 -8.90 4.72 -3.06
CA ILE A 33 -9.36 4.27 -4.38
C ILE A 33 -8.21 3.63 -5.17
N MET A 34 -8.39 2.38 -5.57
CA MET A 34 -7.45 1.60 -6.38
C MET A 34 -7.88 1.64 -7.85
N GLN A 35 -7.08 2.21 -8.74
CA GLN A 35 -7.48 2.48 -10.13
C GLN A 35 -6.28 2.49 -11.08
N TYR A 36 -6.28 1.66 -12.12
CA TYR A 36 -5.28 1.73 -13.19
C TYR A 36 -5.83 2.48 -14.40
N HIS A 37 -5.00 3.31 -15.01
CA HIS A 37 -5.36 4.07 -16.21
C HIS A 37 -4.22 4.07 -17.24
N SER A 38 -4.53 4.44 -18.48
CA SER A 38 -3.55 4.62 -19.55
C SER A 38 -3.92 5.81 -20.41
N GLU A 39 -2.93 6.62 -20.76
CA GLU A 39 -3.07 7.72 -21.69
C GLU A 39 -3.37 7.22 -23.11
N PHE A 40 -4.03 8.07 -23.89
CA PHE A 40 -4.32 7.82 -25.30
C PHE A 40 -3.05 7.51 -26.12
N ASN A 41 -3.03 6.36 -26.80
CA ASN A 41 -1.90 5.93 -27.62
C ASN A 41 -2.12 6.10 -29.15
N HIS A 42 -3.11 6.90 -29.59
CA HIS A 42 -3.46 7.02 -31.01
C HIS A 42 -3.80 5.68 -31.69
N HIS A 43 -4.32 4.72 -30.93
CA HIS A 43 -4.58 3.34 -31.38
C HIS A 43 -3.37 2.63 -32.00
N ARG A 44 -2.15 3.06 -31.66
CA ARG A 44 -0.91 2.42 -32.10
C ARG A 44 -0.69 1.11 -31.37
N THR A 45 0.03 0.21 -32.02
CA THR A 45 0.54 -1.03 -31.43
C THR A 45 2.03 -0.87 -31.07
N PRO A 46 2.51 -1.51 -30.00
CA PRO A 46 1.75 -2.32 -29.03
C PRO A 46 0.85 -1.47 -28.11
N SER A 47 -0.13 -2.11 -27.46
CA SER A 47 -1.02 -1.44 -26.48
C SER A 47 -0.25 -0.87 -25.30
N ARG A 48 -0.71 0.28 -24.78
CA ARG A 48 -0.17 0.95 -23.59
C ARG A 48 -1.09 0.81 -22.37
N ASP A 49 -2.05 -0.10 -22.41
CA ASP A 49 -2.95 -0.35 -21.29
C ASP A 49 -2.17 -0.72 -20.02
N ARG A 50 -2.61 -0.22 -18.86
CA ARG A 50 -2.06 -0.61 -17.55
C ARG A 50 -2.77 -1.84 -16.97
N THR A 51 -3.42 -2.62 -17.82
CA THR A 51 -4.06 -3.87 -17.41
C THR A 51 -3.00 -4.91 -17.03
N PRO A 52 -3.26 -5.78 -16.03
CA PRO A 52 -2.25 -6.73 -15.55
C PRO A 52 -1.76 -7.68 -16.65
N TRP A 53 -2.64 -8.12 -17.56
CA TRP A 53 -2.27 -9.00 -18.67
C TRP A 53 -1.42 -8.30 -19.73
N ASN A 54 -1.67 -7.02 -20.02
CA ASN A 54 -0.81 -6.26 -20.95
C ASN A 54 0.58 -6.04 -20.33
N ILE A 55 0.65 -5.70 -19.03
CA ILE A 55 1.94 -5.54 -18.36
C ILE A 55 2.72 -6.87 -18.33
N ALA A 56 2.08 -7.98 -17.99
CA ALA A 56 2.73 -9.29 -18.00
C ALA A 56 3.25 -9.69 -19.40
N GLU A 57 2.44 -9.52 -20.45
CA GLU A 57 2.84 -9.80 -21.84
C GLU A 57 4.02 -8.92 -22.27
N ARG A 58 3.94 -7.62 -21.98
CA ARG A 58 4.92 -6.65 -22.48
C ARG A 58 6.24 -6.67 -21.74
N THR A 59 6.23 -7.03 -20.45
CA THR A 59 7.45 -7.17 -19.63
C THR A 59 8.03 -8.58 -19.71
N GLY A 60 7.22 -9.58 -20.07
CA GLY A 60 7.60 -10.99 -20.01
C GLY A 60 7.72 -11.55 -18.59
N ASP A 61 7.24 -10.82 -17.58
CA ASP A 61 7.35 -11.22 -16.18
C ASP A 61 6.13 -12.02 -15.73
N GLU A 62 6.31 -13.33 -15.60
CA GLU A 62 5.26 -14.29 -15.21
C GLU A 62 4.70 -14.04 -13.80
N ARG A 63 5.38 -13.25 -12.96
CA ARG A 63 4.93 -12.93 -11.60
C ARG A 63 3.80 -11.92 -11.58
N VAL A 64 3.64 -11.09 -12.62
CA VAL A 64 2.68 -9.97 -12.62
C VAL A 64 1.24 -10.43 -12.39
N LEU A 65 0.76 -11.39 -13.18
CA LEU A 65 -0.62 -11.86 -13.10
C LEU A 65 -1.00 -12.50 -11.75
N PRO A 66 -0.25 -13.49 -11.21
CA PRO A 66 -0.60 -14.11 -9.93
C PRO A 66 -0.53 -13.10 -8.78
N LEU A 67 0.53 -12.28 -8.69
CA LEU A 67 0.67 -11.32 -7.60
C LEU A 67 -0.41 -10.25 -7.63
N VAL A 68 -0.75 -9.73 -8.81
CA VAL A 68 -1.88 -8.79 -8.94
C VAL A 68 -3.21 -9.43 -8.52
N ARG A 69 -3.44 -10.69 -8.88
CA ARG A 69 -4.65 -11.41 -8.45
C ARG A 69 -4.74 -11.50 -6.93
N ASP A 70 -3.65 -11.84 -6.27
CA ASP A 70 -3.60 -11.95 -4.81
C ASP A 70 -3.84 -10.58 -4.14
N ILE A 71 -3.25 -9.52 -4.69
CA ILE A 71 -3.46 -8.14 -4.26
C ILE A 71 -4.94 -7.73 -4.39
N VAL A 72 -5.57 -8.02 -5.53
CA VAL A 72 -6.98 -7.69 -5.77
C VAL A 72 -7.89 -8.50 -4.84
N HIS A 73 -7.62 -9.79 -4.64
CA HIS A 73 -8.39 -10.60 -3.69
C HIS A 73 -8.26 -10.08 -2.25
N LEU A 74 -7.06 -9.65 -1.83
CA LEU A 74 -6.87 -9.00 -0.54
C LEU A 74 -7.67 -7.70 -0.46
N ARG A 75 -7.62 -6.87 -1.50
CA ARG A 75 -8.40 -5.62 -1.56
C ARG A 75 -9.90 -5.87 -1.41
N GLU A 76 -10.44 -6.90 -2.07
CA GLU A 76 -11.85 -7.31 -1.91
C GLU A 76 -12.17 -7.72 -0.47
N ARG A 77 -11.29 -8.48 0.20
CA ARG A 77 -11.47 -8.82 1.63
C ARG A 77 -11.41 -7.61 2.56
N LEU A 78 -10.69 -6.55 2.17
CA LEU A 78 -10.60 -5.29 2.92
C LEU A 78 -11.79 -4.35 2.70
N VAL A 79 -12.68 -4.60 1.73
CA VAL A 79 -13.82 -3.70 1.41
C VAL A 79 -14.68 -3.39 2.64
N PRO A 80 -15.10 -4.35 3.49
CA PRO A 80 -15.90 -4.04 4.68
C PRO A 80 -15.20 -3.09 5.66
N TYR A 81 -13.90 -3.29 5.88
CA TYR A 81 -13.08 -2.41 6.71
C TYR A 81 -12.99 -1.01 6.09
N LEU A 82 -12.73 -0.91 4.79
CA LEU A 82 -12.61 0.37 4.09
C LEU A 82 -13.92 1.15 4.08
N GLU A 83 -15.06 0.48 3.91
CA GLU A 83 -16.39 1.09 4.00
C GLU A 83 -16.63 1.65 5.41
N GLN A 84 -16.33 0.87 6.45
CA GLN A 84 -16.46 1.31 7.83
C GLN A 84 -15.57 2.54 8.10
N GLN A 85 -14.30 2.48 7.71
CA GLN A 85 -13.33 3.55 7.97
C GLN A 85 -13.60 4.80 7.11
N ALA A 86 -14.17 4.65 5.91
CA ALA A 86 -14.63 5.78 5.11
C ALA A 86 -15.77 6.53 5.82
N ARG A 87 -16.72 5.80 6.42
CA ARG A 87 -17.79 6.39 7.25
C ARG A 87 -17.23 7.10 8.47
N VAL A 88 -16.31 6.47 9.22
CA VAL A 88 -15.61 7.12 10.35
C VAL A 88 -14.94 8.42 9.89
N ALA A 89 -14.28 8.40 8.73
CA ALA A 89 -13.59 9.58 8.20
C ALA A 89 -14.55 10.73 7.88
N VAL A 90 -15.74 10.44 7.34
CA VAL A 90 -16.77 11.43 7.06
C VAL A 90 -17.42 11.97 8.34
N GLU A 91 -17.63 11.11 9.34
CA GLU A 91 -18.33 11.47 10.59
C GLU A 91 -17.43 12.22 11.59
N THR A 92 -16.11 12.01 11.52
CA THR A 92 -15.16 12.49 12.55
C THR A 92 -14.07 13.41 12.04
N ASP A 93 -14.05 13.69 10.73
CA ASP A 93 -12.99 14.45 10.03
C ASP A 93 -11.58 13.82 10.13
N ARG A 94 -11.45 12.59 10.64
CA ARG A 94 -10.18 11.85 10.68
C ARG A 94 -9.90 11.25 9.29
N PRO A 95 -8.79 11.57 8.61
CA PRO A 95 -8.56 11.07 7.25
C PRO A 95 -8.58 9.54 7.16
N LEU A 96 -9.14 9.00 6.07
CA LEU A 96 -9.10 7.55 5.79
C LEU A 96 -7.68 7.08 5.49
N MET A 97 -6.95 7.78 4.62
CA MET A 97 -5.51 7.62 4.46
C MET A 97 -4.85 8.77 5.20
N ARG A 98 -4.21 8.46 6.32
CA ARG A 98 -3.83 9.42 7.34
C ARG A 98 -2.33 9.41 7.57
N PRO A 99 -1.65 10.56 7.41
CA PRO A 99 -0.24 10.66 7.78
C PRO A 99 -0.10 10.56 9.29
N LEU A 100 0.99 9.94 9.76
CA LEU A 100 1.19 9.70 11.20
C LEU A 100 1.28 10.99 12.02
N PHE A 101 1.71 12.11 11.41
CA PHE A 101 1.76 13.40 12.10
C PHE A 101 0.38 13.92 12.53
N PHE A 102 -0.70 13.37 11.97
CA PHE A 102 -2.06 13.70 12.38
C PHE A 102 -2.33 13.26 13.82
N ASP A 103 -1.79 12.11 14.22
CA ASP A 103 -1.93 11.57 15.58
C ASP A 103 -0.73 11.93 16.48
N ASP A 104 0.48 12.03 15.91
CA ASP A 104 1.72 12.40 16.61
C ASP A 104 2.47 13.50 15.84
N PRO A 105 2.26 14.80 16.15
CA PRO A 105 2.94 15.91 15.47
C PRO A 105 4.48 15.83 15.51
N ALA A 106 5.07 15.12 16.48
CA ALA A 106 6.53 14.95 16.55
C ALA A 106 7.07 13.94 15.52
N PHE A 107 6.20 13.17 14.86
CA PHE A 107 6.58 12.16 13.88
C PHE A 107 7.40 12.74 12.72
N LEU A 108 7.14 13.96 12.25
CA LEU A 108 7.90 14.53 11.14
C LEU A 108 9.39 14.70 11.49
N ALA A 109 9.68 15.24 12.67
CA ALA A 109 11.05 15.40 13.16
C ALA A 109 11.71 14.04 13.40
N ARG A 110 10.95 13.06 13.91
CA ARG A 110 11.42 11.68 14.09
C ARG A 110 11.78 11.02 12.76
N ALA A 111 10.89 11.13 11.77
CA ALA A 111 11.09 10.53 10.46
C ALA A 111 12.32 11.09 9.76
N GLU A 112 12.56 12.41 9.86
CA GLU A 112 13.78 13.03 9.37
C GLU A 112 15.03 12.55 10.12
N ALA A 113 14.99 12.50 11.46
CA ALA A 113 16.13 12.13 12.28
C ALA A 113 16.55 10.65 12.13
N GLU A 114 15.58 9.75 11.97
CA GLU A 114 15.80 8.31 11.85
C GLU A 114 15.86 7.83 10.38
N GLY A 115 15.60 8.70 9.41
CA GLY A 115 15.57 8.33 7.99
C GLY A 115 14.37 7.43 7.62
N ILE A 116 13.26 7.55 8.35
CA ILE A 116 12.06 6.75 8.11
C ILE A 116 11.38 7.23 6.82
N GLY A 117 11.06 6.28 5.95
CA GLY A 117 10.37 6.54 4.69
C GLY A 117 8.91 6.95 4.86
N VAL A 118 8.21 7.10 3.73
CA VAL A 118 6.77 7.37 3.73
C VAL A 118 6.03 6.19 4.37
N GLN A 119 5.11 6.49 5.29
CA GLN A 119 4.16 5.55 5.86
C GLN A 119 2.87 6.28 6.25
N TRP A 120 1.75 5.56 6.25
CA TRP A 120 0.45 6.09 6.64
C TRP A 120 -0.37 5.08 7.42
N LEU A 121 -1.37 5.58 8.14
CA LEU A 121 -2.48 4.78 8.62
C LEU A 121 -3.57 4.73 7.56
N LEU A 122 -4.11 3.55 7.29
CA LEU A 122 -5.32 3.35 6.51
C LEU A 122 -6.46 2.97 7.47
N GLY A 123 -7.36 3.90 7.74
CA GLY A 123 -8.29 3.81 8.84
C GLY A 123 -7.58 3.89 10.19
N ASP A 124 -8.15 3.23 11.19
CA ASP A 124 -7.62 3.23 12.56
C ASP A 124 -6.60 2.13 12.86
N ASP A 125 -6.65 1.04 12.10
CA ASP A 125 -6.01 -0.20 12.50
C ASP A 125 -4.83 -0.63 11.62
N LEU A 126 -4.73 -0.16 10.37
CA LEU A 126 -3.66 -0.57 9.46
C LEU A 126 -2.59 0.51 9.32
N LEU A 127 -1.34 0.17 9.61
CA LEU A 127 -0.15 0.93 9.28
C LEU A 127 0.50 0.35 8.03
N VAL A 128 0.80 1.20 7.05
CA VAL A 128 1.28 0.80 5.72
C VAL A 128 2.55 1.56 5.40
N ALA A 129 3.60 0.85 4.97
CA ALA A 129 4.84 1.44 4.49
C ALA A 129 5.18 0.88 3.09
N PRO A 130 4.95 1.64 2.01
CA PRO A 130 5.21 1.17 0.65
C PRO A 130 6.71 1.17 0.31
N VAL A 131 7.07 0.33 -0.66
CA VAL A 131 8.39 0.37 -1.31
C VAL A 131 8.34 1.36 -2.46
N LEU A 132 9.14 2.44 -2.37
CA LEU A 132 9.11 3.58 -3.30
C LEU A 132 10.36 3.72 -4.18
N ALA A 133 11.31 2.81 -4.06
CA ALA A 133 12.53 2.77 -4.86
C ALA A 133 12.77 1.34 -5.40
N PRO A 134 13.41 1.20 -6.58
CA PRO A 134 13.71 -0.10 -7.16
C PRO A 134 14.76 -0.86 -6.35
N GLY A 135 14.64 -2.18 -6.26
CA GLY A 135 15.62 -3.06 -5.64
C GLY A 135 15.69 -2.96 -4.11
N VAL A 136 14.68 -2.41 -3.45
CA VAL A 136 14.63 -2.35 -1.98
C VAL A 136 14.30 -3.73 -1.41
N GLU A 137 15.22 -4.28 -0.63
CA GLU A 137 15.09 -5.60 0.02
C GLU A 137 14.61 -5.52 1.48
N SER A 138 14.71 -4.35 2.10
CA SER A 138 14.19 -4.08 3.45
C SER A 138 13.85 -2.62 3.66
N LEU A 139 12.89 -2.35 4.56
CA LEU A 139 12.50 -1.01 4.99
C LEU A 139 12.50 -0.89 6.51
N ASP A 140 12.89 0.29 6.99
CA ASP A 140 12.66 0.71 8.37
C ASP A 140 11.26 1.32 8.50
N VAL A 141 10.48 0.77 9.43
CA VAL A 141 9.09 1.16 9.68
C VAL A 141 8.93 1.59 11.13
N TRP A 142 8.44 2.80 11.34
CA TRP A 142 8.10 3.28 12.68
C TRP A 142 6.75 2.74 13.12
N LEU A 143 6.71 2.02 14.24
CA LEU A 143 5.49 1.58 14.88
C LEU A 143 5.10 2.61 15.96
N PRO A 144 3.94 3.29 15.86
CA PRO A 144 3.42 4.15 16.93
C PRO A 144 3.17 3.37 18.22
N GLU A 145 2.90 4.06 19.32
CA GLU A 145 2.53 3.42 20.59
C GLU A 145 1.33 2.46 20.42
N GLY A 146 1.40 1.33 21.13
CA GLY A 146 0.47 0.21 21.01
C GLY A 146 1.19 -1.09 20.65
N GLU A 147 0.41 -2.16 20.51
CA GLU A 147 0.89 -3.45 20.02
C GLU A 147 0.45 -3.63 18.56
N TRP A 148 1.38 -4.05 17.71
CA TRP A 148 1.19 -4.18 16.27
C TRP A 148 1.53 -5.58 15.82
N VAL A 149 0.77 -6.12 14.87
CA VAL A 149 0.96 -7.45 14.28
C VAL A 149 1.35 -7.27 12.83
N ASP A 150 2.48 -7.85 12.41
CA ASP A 150 2.81 -7.99 11.00
C ASP A 150 1.75 -8.89 10.35
N VAL A 151 0.97 -8.34 9.42
CA VAL A 151 -0.20 -9.05 8.86
C VAL A 151 0.19 -10.27 8.01
N TRP A 152 1.47 -10.40 7.66
CA TRP A 152 1.97 -11.47 6.81
C TRP A 152 2.63 -12.61 7.60
N THR A 153 3.29 -12.29 8.72
CA THR A 153 3.93 -13.31 9.57
C THR A 153 3.11 -13.68 10.80
N GLY A 154 2.21 -12.78 11.23
CA GLY A 154 1.47 -12.90 12.49
C GLY A 154 2.31 -12.53 13.71
N ASP A 155 3.56 -12.08 13.54
CA ASP A 155 4.42 -11.70 14.66
C ASP A 155 3.94 -10.38 15.26
N ALA A 156 3.84 -10.36 16.59
CA ALA A 156 3.50 -9.16 17.35
C ALA A 156 4.76 -8.40 17.77
N ALA A 157 4.68 -7.07 17.73
CA ALA A 157 5.72 -6.16 18.17
C ALA A 157 5.13 -5.03 19.01
N GLN A 158 5.78 -4.74 20.14
CA GLN A 158 5.49 -3.53 20.89
C GLN A 158 5.97 -2.32 20.08
N GLY A 159 5.10 -1.32 19.95
CA GLY A 159 5.37 -0.08 19.24
C GLY A 159 6.20 0.92 20.02
N ALA A 160 6.12 2.19 19.62
CA ALA A 160 7.04 3.27 19.99
C ALA A 160 8.51 2.96 19.63
N ARG A 161 8.71 2.30 18.49
CA ARG A 161 10.03 1.92 17.98
C ARG A 161 10.02 1.75 16.46
N THR A 162 11.22 1.82 15.88
CA THR A 162 11.47 1.42 14.49
C THR A 162 11.77 -0.09 14.43
N VAL A 163 11.25 -0.74 13.38
CA VAL A 163 11.54 -2.15 13.04
C VAL A 163 12.01 -2.22 11.58
N THR A 164 12.99 -3.08 11.31
CA THR A 164 13.46 -3.36 9.95
C THR A 164 12.74 -4.59 9.41
N VAL A 165 12.10 -4.46 8.26
CA VAL A 165 11.22 -5.49 7.68
C VAL A 165 11.71 -5.83 6.27
N SER A 166 11.74 -7.12 5.93
CA SER A 166 12.04 -7.57 4.57
C SER A 166 10.94 -7.14 3.60
N THR A 167 11.31 -6.77 2.37
CA THR A 167 10.36 -6.37 1.32
C THR A 167 10.48 -7.28 0.10
N PRO A 168 10.11 -8.58 0.18
CA PRO A 168 10.04 -9.42 -1.00
C PRO A 168 9.03 -8.85 -2.01
N ILE A 169 9.12 -9.28 -3.28
CA ILE A 169 8.35 -8.67 -4.38
C ILE A 169 6.84 -8.90 -4.28
N ASP A 170 6.38 -9.84 -3.47
CA ASP A 170 4.98 -10.25 -3.33
C ASP A 170 4.20 -9.44 -2.28
N ARG A 171 4.87 -8.68 -1.40
CA ARG A 171 4.23 -7.87 -0.35
C ARG A 171 4.99 -6.59 -0.01
N ILE A 172 4.31 -5.67 0.67
CA ILE A 172 4.89 -4.50 1.34
C ILE A 172 4.65 -4.61 2.85
N PRO A 173 5.46 -3.96 3.70
CA PRO A 173 5.20 -3.90 5.13
C PRO A 173 3.82 -3.32 5.44
N VAL A 174 3.01 -4.12 6.14
CA VAL A 174 1.70 -3.74 6.66
C VAL A 174 1.56 -4.32 8.05
N PHE A 175 1.17 -3.48 9.00
CA PHE A 175 0.93 -3.86 10.38
C PHE A 175 -0.52 -3.55 10.74
N ALA A 176 -1.17 -4.45 11.47
CA ALA A 176 -2.47 -4.18 12.07
C ALA A 176 -2.32 -3.99 13.58
N ARG A 177 -3.17 -3.16 14.21
CA ARG A 177 -3.25 -3.12 15.67
C ARG A 177 -3.63 -4.51 16.21
N ALA A 178 -2.99 -4.93 17.31
CA ALA A 178 -3.31 -6.19 17.95
C ALA A 178 -4.79 -6.24 18.36
N GLY A 179 -5.49 -7.32 17.99
CA GLY A 179 -6.92 -7.50 18.26
C GLY A 179 -7.87 -6.79 17.28
N ALA A 180 -7.36 -6.08 16.27
CA ALA A 180 -8.21 -5.45 15.26
C ALA A 180 -8.93 -6.50 14.40
N GLU A 181 -10.23 -6.31 14.16
CA GLU A 181 -11.04 -7.22 13.34
C GLU A 181 -10.51 -7.36 11.90
N VAL A 182 -9.87 -6.32 11.37
CA VAL A 182 -9.28 -6.30 10.02
C VAL A 182 -8.22 -7.40 9.80
N LEU A 183 -7.61 -7.94 10.86
CA LEU A 183 -6.66 -9.05 10.76
C LEU A 183 -7.28 -10.27 10.06
N SER A 184 -8.58 -10.51 10.18
CA SER A 184 -9.23 -11.64 9.50
C SER A 184 -9.23 -11.51 7.98
N ALA A 185 -8.99 -10.33 7.42
CA ALA A 185 -8.84 -10.13 5.98
C ALA A 185 -7.51 -10.68 5.43
N PHE A 186 -6.54 -10.99 6.30
CA PHE A 186 -5.22 -11.49 5.96
C PHE A 186 -5.03 -12.99 6.24
N ALA A 187 -6.05 -13.64 6.80
CA ALA A 187 -6.09 -15.09 7.08
C ALA A 187 -6.40 -15.92 5.82
#